data_AF-A0AAD7CDX6-F1
#
_entry.id   AF-A0AAD7CDX6-F1
#
_cell.length_a   1.000
_cell.length_b   1.000
_cell.length_c   1.000
_cell.angle_alpha   90.00
_cell.angle_beta   90.00
_cell.angle_gamma   90.00
#
_symmetry.space_group_name_H-M   'P 1'
#
loop_
_entity.id
_entity.type
_entity.pdbx_description
1 polymer ?
#
loop_
_entity_poly.entity_id
_entity_poly.type
_entity_poly.pdbx_seq_one_letter_code
_entity_poly.pdbx_strand_id
1 'polypeptide(L)'
;MSSSTSAKLRSRLAEIERGIVFHETQLGLLRTERESVERHLHAIATYPVLTLPNEITSEIFIQWLETDEKSNPMHLTWICKLWRAVAISTPQLWAHLKNVPRGFPDLNTWTWVILPRLVSIHCADSFDPALLGYLTLPALEDLIARSQCSIRKLDISAYFAGHERLRGFLELPGLRSIQDLTLRGSDGTDGALEELFLQLETPSFLPLLESFAVHGCEFLIPLPAVVNMLQARTERAEGEAKLRSFQLLFGGDYSNGWEDAQIDNLDASVEMQLNKIRGLDSQGLKVDIQSNFKFWNSYIDPNRSHSQGYAGLDR
;
A
#
# COMPACT_ATOMS: atom_id res chain seq x y z
N MET A 1 -14.29 31.17 59.49
CA MET A 1 -14.59 29.90 58.79
C MET A 1 -13.50 29.45 57.79
N SER A 2 -12.45 30.23 57.50
CA SER A 2 -11.38 29.88 56.55
C SER A 2 -10.37 28.81 57.03
N SER A 3 -10.23 28.60 58.34
CA SER A 3 -9.26 27.63 58.91
C SER A 3 -9.59 26.16 58.58
N SER A 4 -10.87 25.81 58.42
CA SER A 4 -11.30 24.43 58.15
C SER A 4 -10.90 23.94 56.75
N THR A 5 -10.89 24.82 55.74
CA THR A 5 -10.55 24.46 54.36
C THR A 5 -9.06 24.15 54.22
N SER A 6 -8.19 24.92 54.89
CA SER A 6 -6.73 24.70 54.85
C SER A 6 -6.33 23.38 55.52
N ALA A 7 -6.93 23.04 56.66
CA ALA A 7 -6.67 21.77 57.34
C ALA A 7 -7.09 20.55 56.51
N LYS A 8 -8.26 20.61 55.84
CA LYS A 8 -8.72 19.54 54.94
C LYS A 8 -7.78 19.33 53.76
N LEU A 9 -7.31 20.42 53.14
CA LEU A 9 -6.34 20.33 52.03
C LEU A 9 -5.00 19.73 52.47
N ARG A 10 -4.48 20.10 53.64
CA ARG A 10 -3.24 19.50 54.19
C ARG A 10 -3.41 18.02 54.49
N SER A 11 -4.56 17.62 55.04
CA SER A 11 -4.87 16.20 55.28
C SER A 11 -4.93 15.41 53.96
N ARG A 12 -5.55 15.98 52.93
CA ARG A 12 -5.63 15.34 51.61
C ARG A 12 -4.26 15.27 50.93
N LEU A 13 -3.44 16.30 51.06
CA LEU A 13 -2.07 16.30 50.53
C LEU A 13 -1.22 15.20 51.19
N ALA A 14 -1.26 15.10 52.53
CA ALA A 14 -0.54 14.05 53.25
C ALA A 14 -1.04 12.63 52.90
N GLU A 15 -2.33 12.48 52.60
CA GLU A 15 -2.89 11.22 52.10
C GLU A 15 -2.34 10.86 50.70
N ILE A 16 -2.30 11.85 49.80
CA ILE A 16 -1.75 11.68 48.45
C ILE A 16 -0.24 11.36 48.52
N GLU A 17 0.53 12.06 49.35
CA GLU A 17 1.97 11.80 49.54
C GLU A 17 2.25 10.38 50.04
N ARG A 18 1.45 9.87 51.00
CA ARG A 18 1.54 8.47 51.43
C ARG A 18 1.20 7.50 50.30
N GLY A 19 0.21 7.84 49.47
CA GLY A 19 -0.14 7.07 48.27
C GLY A 19 1.01 7.01 47.27
N ILE A 20 1.70 8.12 47.03
CA ILE A 20 2.87 8.19 46.14
C ILE A 20 3.97 7.26 46.65
N VAL A 21 4.38 7.39 47.91
CA VAL A 21 5.44 6.55 48.51
C VAL A 21 5.08 5.06 48.45
N PHE A 22 3.81 4.72 48.70
CA PHE A 22 3.31 3.34 48.59
C PHE A 22 3.45 2.81 47.16
N HIS A 23 2.99 3.56 46.15
CA HIS A 23 3.08 3.16 44.75
C HIS A 23 4.53 3.09 44.25
N GLU A 24 5.41 4.00 44.68
CA GLU A 24 6.84 3.94 44.37
C GLU A 24 7.50 2.69 44.93
N THR A 25 7.13 2.28 46.15
CA THR A 25 7.60 1.03 46.76
C THR A 25 7.14 -0.18 45.95
N GLN A 26 5.87 -0.21 45.54
CA GLN A 26 5.34 -1.29 44.69
C GLN A 26 6.03 -1.36 43.33
N LEU A 27 6.30 -0.22 42.69
CA LEU A 27 7.07 -0.17 41.45
C LEU A 27 8.50 -0.69 41.63
N GLY A 28 9.14 -0.39 42.77
CA GLY A 28 10.47 -0.92 43.10
C GLY A 28 10.48 -2.45 43.22
N LEU A 29 9.49 -3.03 43.90
CA LEU A 29 9.35 -4.49 44.03
C LEU A 29 9.12 -5.16 42.67
N LEU A 30 8.18 -4.65 41.87
CA LEU A 30 7.89 -5.20 40.54
C LEU A 30 9.08 -5.10 39.57
N ARG A 31 9.89 -4.03 39.66
CA ARG A 31 11.13 -3.91 38.88
C ARG A 31 12.15 -4.98 39.27
N THR A 32 12.33 -5.22 40.57
CA THR A 32 13.24 -6.25 41.09
C THR A 32 12.80 -7.65 40.64
N GLU A 33 11.50 -7.92 40.71
CA GLU A 33 10.92 -9.19 40.25
C GLU A 33 11.13 -9.37 38.74
N ARG A 34 10.85 -8.34 37.93
CA ARG A 34 11.11 -8.35 36.49
C ARG A 34 12.57 -8.67 36.18
N GLU A 35 13.52 -7.99 36.82
CA GLU A 35 14.95 -8.24 36.63
C GLU A 35 15.35 -9.69 37.00
N SER A 36 14.70 -10.26 38.02
CA SER A 36 14.90 -11.66 38.39
C SER A 36 14.36 -12.62 37.33
N VAL A 37 13.17 -12.37 36.80
CA VAL A 37 12.57 -13.17 35.73
C VAL A 37 13.39 -13.06 34.44
N GLU A 38 13.83 -11.86 34.07
CA GLU A 38 14.69 -11.63 32.91
C GLU A 38 16.02 -12.40 33.03
N ARG A 39 16.67 -12.37 34.20
CA ARG A 39 17.88 -13.17 34.46
C ARG A 39 17.63 -14.67 34.34
N HIS A 40 16.52 -15.16 34.90
CA HIS A 40 16.17 -16.58 34.84
C HIS A 40 15.86 -17.04 33.40
N LEU A 41 15.12 -16.22 32.66
CA LEU A 41 14.79 -16.45 31.26
C LEU A 41 16.05 -16.43 30.39
N HIS A 42 16.98 -15.51 30.61
CA HIS A 42 18.29 -15.52 29.93
C HIS A 42 19.15 -16.75 30.24
N ALA A 43 19.01 -17.35 31.43
CA ALA A 43 19.74 -18.55 31.81
C ALA A 43 19.19 -19.83 31.15
N ILE A 44 17.88 -19.88 30.86
CA ILE A 44 17.21 -21.07 30.31
C ILE A 44 17.01 -20.95 28.79
N ALA A 45 16.50 -19.81 28.33
CA ALA A 45 16.17 -19.58 26.94
C ALA A 45 17.40 -19.08 26.19
N THR A 46 18.15 -20.00 25.59
CA THR A 46 19.07 -19.62 24.52
C THR A 46 18.20 -19.39 23.29
N TYR A 47 18.05 -18.15 22.83
CA TYR A 47 17.32 -17.84 21.61
C TYR A 47 18.28 -17.99 20.43
N PRO A 48 18.28 -19.13 19.71
CA PRO A 48 19.34 -19.41 18.72
C PRO A 48 19.33 -18.36 17.61
N VAL A 49 18.16 -17.81 17.29
CA VAL A 49 18.00 -16.77 16.28
C VAL A 49 18.66 -15.43 16.65
N LEU A 50 18.93 -15.17 17.94
CA LEU A 50 19.71 -14.02 18.39
C LEU A 50 21.22 -14.29 18.42
N THR A 51 21.62 -15.55 18.20
CA THR A 51 23.03 -15.98 18.13
C THR A 51 23.54 -16.13 16.70
N LEU A 52 22.64 -16.06 15.71
CA LEU A 52 23.03 -16.09 14.31
C LEU A 52 23.75 -14.80 13.94
N PRO A 53 24.80 -14.87 13.10
CA PRO A 53 25.36 -13.69 12.46
C PRO A 53 24.29 -12.91 11.70
N ASN A 54 24.48 -11.60 11.57
CA ASN A 54 23.54 -10.72 10.88
C ASN A 54 23.35 -11.17 9.43
N GLU A 55 24.41 -11.64 8.77
CA GLU A 55 24.39 -12.12 7.39
C GLU A 55 23.43 -13.31 7.22
N ILE A 56 23.52 -14.30 8.11
CA ILE A 56 22.63 -15.47 8.08
C ILE A 56 21.19 -15.05 8.39
N THR A 57 21.01 -14.13 9.33
CA THR A 57 19.68 -13.60 9.67
C THR A 57 19.05 -12.84 8.51
N SER A 58 19.83 -12.02 7.79
CA SER A 58 19.41 -11.32 6.58
C SER A 58 19.00 -12.28 5.47
N GLU A 59 19.77 -13.35 5.23
CA GLU A 59 19.42 -14.37 4.23
C GLU A 59 18.11 -15.09 4.60
N ILE A 60 17.90 -15.42 5.88
CA ILE A 60 16.63 -15.98 6.35
C ILE A 60 15.47 -15.02 6.07
N PHE A 61 15.65 -13.72 6.31
CA PHE A 61 14.62 -12.71 6.04
C PHE A 61 14.29 -12.60 4.56
N ILE A 62 15.30 -12.67 3.69
CA ILE A 62 15.12 -12.63 2.23
C ILE A 62 14.34 -13.87 1.78
N GLN A 63 14.76 -15.06 2.21
CA GLN A 63 14.10 -16.33 1.86
C GLN A 63 12.65 -16.39 2.38
N TRP A 64 12.39 -15.84 3.57
CA TRP A 64 11.05 -15.71 4.12
C TRP A 64 10.15 -14.84 3.24
N LEU A 65 10.67 -13.69 2.78
CA LEU A 65 9.93 -12.77 1.91
C LEU A 65 9.67 -13.37 0.51
N GLU A 66 10.57 -14.22 0.00
CA GLU A 66 10.39 -14.93 -1.27
C GLU A 66 9.37 -16.07 -1.17
N THR A 67 9.25 -16.70 -0.01
CA THR A 67 8.38 -17.88 0.19
C THR A 67 6.92 -17.50 0.43
N ASP A 68 6.65 -16.35 1.03
CA ASP A 68 5.30 -15.91 1.36
C ASP A 68 4.98 -14.55 0.73
N GLU A 69 4.09 -14.55 -0.26
CA GLU A 69 3.65 -13.32 -0.96
C GLU A 69 2.99 -12.30 -0.05
N LYS A 70 2.45 -12.74 1.11
CA LYS A 70 1.81 -11.87 2.11
C LYS A 70 2.82 -11.30 3.11
N SER A 71 4.06 -11.78 3.08
CA SER A 71 5.10 -11.30 3.97
C SER A 71 5.52 -9.88 3.59
N ASN A 72 5.78 -9.08 4.62
CA ASN A 72 6.23 -7.70 4.49
C ASN A 72 7.47 -7.53 5.36
N PRO A 73 8.59 -6.98 4.84
CA PRO A 73 9.79 -6.71 5.64
C PRO A 73 9.50 -5.87 6.89
N MET A 74 8.42 -5.09 6.90
CA MET A 74 7.94 -4.35 8.06
C MET A 74 7.62 -5.24 9.26
N HIS A 75 7.09 -6.44 9.07
CA HIS A 75 6.81 -7.36 10.19
C HIS A 75 8.09 -7.71 10.96
N LEU A 76 9.22 -7.83 10.26
CA LEU A 76 10.53 -8.10 10.87
C LEU A 76 10.98 -6.96 11.79
N THR A 77 10.58 -5.73 11.48
CA THR A 77 10.89 -4.56 12.32
C THR A 77 10.10 -4.52 13.62
N TRP A 78 9.05 -5.33 13.77
CA TRP A 78 8.19 -5.35 14.96
C TRP A 78 8.53 -6.47 15.95
N ILE A 79 9.35 -7.45 15.55
CA ILE A 79 9.64 -8.63 16.36
C ILE A 79 10.54 -8.27 17.55
N CYS A 80 11.73 -7.73 17.29
CA CYS A 80 12.64 -7.26 18.34
C CYS A 80 13.62 -6.21 17.82
N LYS A 81 14.39 -5.58 18.73
CA LYS A 81 15.40 -4.57 18.36
C LYS A 81 16.48 -5.10 17.40
N LEU A 82 16.94 -6.34 17.60
CA LEU A 82 17.96 -6.95 16.75
C LEU A 82 17.43 -7.16 15.33
N TRP A 83 16.25 -7.77 15.20
CA TRP A 83 15.63 -8.03 13.89
C TRP A 83 15.34 -6.75 13.13
N ARG A 84 14.89 -5.70 13.84
CA ARG A 84 14.74 -4.37 13.25
C ARG A 84 16.06 -3.84 12.70
N ALA A 85 17.14 -3.91 13.49
CA ALA A 85 18.46 -3.44 13.04
C ALA A 85 18.94 -4.22 11.81
N VAL A 86 18.84 -5.56 11.84
CA VAL A 86 19.20 -6.43 10.71
C VAL A 86 18.36 -6.11 9.48
N ALA A 87 17.04 -6.04 9.63
CA ALA A 87 16.13 -5.75 8.52
C ALA A 87 16.44 -4.39 7.88
N ILE A 88 16.57 -3.32 8.68
CA ILE A 88 16.93 -1.98 8.18
C ILE A 88 18.29 -1.99 7.48
N SER A 89 19.27 -2.74 8.00
CA SER A 89 20.61 -2.87 7.39
C SER A 89 20.67 -3.78 6.16
N THR A 90 19.54 -4.36 5.74
CA THR A 90 19.44 -5.29 4.59
C THR A 90 18.64 -4.64 3.45
N PRO A 91 19.25 -3.83 2.57
CA PRO A 91 18.55 -3.10 1.50
C PRO A 91 17.70 -3.97 0.58
N GLN A 92 18.08 -5.24 0.38
CA GLN A 92 17.38 -6.21 -0.47
C GLN A 92 15.94 -6.43 -0.02
N LEU A 93 15.68 -6.41 1.30
CA LEU A 93 14.33 -6.57 1.86
C LEU A 93 13.39 -5.44 1.45
N TRP A 94 13.94 -4.27 1.14
CA TRP A 94 13.18 -3.05 0.87
C TRP A 94 13.12 -2.70 -0.61
N ALA A 95 13.70 -3.51 -1.49
CA ALA A 95 13.68 -3.24 -2.92
C ALA A 95 12.25 -3.27 -3.49
N HIS A 96 11.40 -4.11 -2.90
CA HIS A 96 10.02 -4.34 -3.29
C HIS A 96 9.09 -4.22 -2.08
N LEU A 97 8.69 -3.00 -1.75
CA LEU A 97 7.79 -2.76 -0.64
C LEU A 97 6.35 -3.06 -1.07
N LYS A 98 5.75 -4.11 -0.49
CA LYS A 98 4.35 -4.49 -0.70
C LYS A 98 3.53 -4.29 0.56
N ASN A 99 2.25 -3.95 0.43
CA ASN A 99 1.23 -4.04 1.49
C ASN A 99 1.65 -3.38 2.82
N VAL A 100 1.96 -2.08 2.77
CA VAL A 100 2.33 -1.30 3.96
C VAL A 100 1.28 -1.51 5.08
N PRO A 101 1.65 -2.05 6.26
CA PRO A 101 0.67 -2.47 7.26
C PRO A 101 -0.12 -1.29 7.84
N ARG A 102 -1.38 -1.54 8.20
CA ARG A 102 -2.22 -0.56 8.93
C ARG A 102 -1.62 -0.26 10.30
N GLY A 103 -1.72 1.00 10.73
CA GLY A 103 -1.26 1.42 12.05
C GLY A 103 0.26 1.45 12.21
N PHE A 104 1.01 1.54 11.11
CA PHE A 104 2.43 1.86 11.19
C PHE A 104 2.59 3.15 12.00
N PRO A 105 3.53 3.23 12.97
CA PRO A 105 3.79 4.47 13.69
C PRO A 105 4.07 5.57 12.66
N ASP A 106 3.68 6.81 12.97
CA ASP A 106 3.63 7.94 12.04
C ASP A 106 4.78 7.98 11.01
N LEU A 107 4.61 8.64 9.87
CA LEU A 107 5.72 8.76 8.91
C LEU A 107 6.92 9.55 9.46
N ASN A 108 6.83 10.16 10.64
CA ASN A 108 8.03 10.63 11.32
C ASN A 108 8.96 9.45 11.66
N THR A 109 8.44 8.24 11.83
CA THR A 109 9.25 7.02 11.95
C THR A 109 10.02 6.68 10.66
N TRP A 110 9.47 7.01 9.48
CA TRP A 110 10.15 6.82 8.19
C TRP A 110 11.25 7.85 7.93
N THR A 111 11.27 8.96 8.67
CA THR A 111 12.35 9.95 8.53
C THR A 111 13.73 9.35 8.79
N TRP A 112 13.79 8.25 9.55
CA TRP A 112 15.02 7.54 9.89
C TRP A 112 15.41 6.42 8.93
N VAL A 113 14.53 6.06 7.98
CA VAL A 113 14.75 4.94 7.07
C VAL A 113 15.27 5.47 5.73
N ILE A 114 16.42 4.95 5.30
CA ILE A 114 17.03 5.22 3.99
C ILE A 114 16.92 3.92 3.18
N LEU A 115 16.26 3.99 2.03
CA LEU A 115 16.00 2.84 1.16
C LEU A 115 16.71 3.00 -0.19
N PRO A 116 18.05 2.91 -0.24
CA PRO A 116 18.83 3.28 -1.43
C PRO A 116 18.58 2.39 -2.66
N ARG A 117 17.90 1.26 -2.45
CA ARG A 117 17.53 0.29 -3.50
C ARG A 117 16.03 0.14 -3.69
N LEU A 118 15.22 1.09 -3.21
CA LEU A 118 13.78 1.03 -3.43
C LEU A 118 13.49 1.17 -4.94
N VAL A 119 12.96 0.10 -5.55
CA VAL A 119 12.65 0.04 -6.98
C VAL A 119 11.15 -0.02 -7.19
N SER A 120 10.41 -0.70 -6.32
CA SER A 120 8.95 -0.76 -6.41
C SER A 120 8.25 -0.47 -5.09
N ILE A 121 7.13 0.25 -5.20
CA ILE A 121 6.20 0.51 -4.10
C ILE A 121 4.82 -0.02 -4.52
N HIS A 122 4.23 -0.87 -3.70
CA HIS A 122 2.87 -1.38 -3.86
C HIS A 122 2.03 -1.04 -2.63
N CYS A 123 1.05 -0.16 -2.82
CA CYS A 123 0.11 0.35 -1.82
C CYS A 123 -1.35 -0.06 -2.11
N ALA A 124 -1.55 -1.05 -2.98
CA ALA A 124 -2.85 -1.52 -3.50
C ALA A 124 -3.86 -1.96 -2.43
N ASP A 125 -3.44 -2.80 -1.47
CA ASP A 125 -4.37 -3.51 -0.55
C ASP A 125 -4.67 -2.72 0.74
N SER A 126 -4.20 -1.48 0.80
CA SER A 126 -4.37 -0.56 1.92
C SER A 126 -5.72 0.16 1.79
N PHE A 127 -6.81 -0.51 2.18
CA PHE A 127 -8.15 0.10 2.29
C PHE A 127 -8.27 1.18 3.38
N ASP A 128 -7.17 1.61 4.00
CA ASP A 128 -7.19 2.62 5.04
C ASP A 128 -6.90 4.01 4.43
N PRO A 129 -7.89 4.92 4.42
CA PRO A 129 -7.69 6.31 3.99
C PRO A 129 -6.54 6.99 4.73
N ALA A 130 -6.29 6.57 5.98
CA ALA A 130 -5.23 7.11 6.78
C ALA A 130 -3.85 6.76 6.20
N LEU A 131 -3.63 5.59 5.58
CA LEU A 131 -2.33 5.16 5.05
C LEU A 131 -1.83 6.01 3.87
N LEU A 132 -2.71 6.40 2.95
CA LEU A 132 -2.36 7.37 1.90
C LEU A 132 -2.35 8.80 2.43
N GLY A 133 -3.19 9.11 3.42
CA GLY A 133 -3.08 10.34 4.21
C GLY A 133 -1.77 10.45 4.98
N TYR A 134 -1.14 9.32 5.31
CA TYR A 134 0.19 9.24 5.87
C TYR A 134 1.18 9.50 4.74
N LEU A 135 1.14 8.76 3.61
CA LEU A 135 1.92 9.01 2.39
C LEU A 135 1.57 10.35 1.69
N THR A 136 1.37 11.40 2.47
CA THR A 136 1.45 12.79 2.06
C THR A 136 2.63 13.00 1.11
N LEU A 137 2.42 13.87 0.13
CA LEU A 137 3.45 14.30 -0.81
C LEU A 137 4.79 14.58 -0.14
N PRO A 138 4.85 15.31 1.00
CA PRO A 138 6.12 15.59 1.66
C PRO A 138 6.83 14.33 2.15
N ALA A 139 6.13 13.34 2.71
CA ALA A 139 6.77 12.16 3.29
C ALA A 139 7.40 11.25 2.23
N LEU A 140 6.73 11.06 1.08
CA LEU A 140 7.28 10.30 -0.03
C LEU A 140 8.42 11.07 -0.72
N GLU A 141 8.24 12.37 -0.95
CA GLU A 141 9.29 13.23 -1.52
C GLU A 141 10.56 13.17 -0.65
N ASP A 142 10.40 13.31 0.66
CA ASP A 142 11.44 13.15 1.66
C ASP A 142 12.11 11.77 1.61
N LEU A 143 11.31 10.70 1.51
CA LEU A 143 11.83 9.35 1.40
C LEU A 143 12.69 9.18 0.15
N ILE A 144 12.21 9.66 -1.00
CA ILE A 144 12.94 9.56 -2.27
C ILE A 144 14.21 10.41 -2.22
N ALA A 145 14.12 11.64 -1.72
CA ALA A 145 15.23 12.57 -1.59
C ALA A 145 16.33 12.01 -0.68
N ARG A 146 15.97 11.48 0.50
CA ARG A 146 16.93 10.86 1.44
C ARG A 146 17.51 9.58 0.88
N SER A 147 16.68 8.75 0.25
CA SER A 147 17.09 7.44 -0.26
C SER A 147 17.89 7.54 -1.55
N GLN A 148 17.79 8.66 -2.27
CA GLN A 148 18.36 8.82 -3.61
C GLN A 148 17.97 7.66 -4.55
N CYS A 149 16.77 7.13 -4.35
CA CYS A 149 16.28 5.97 -5.09
C CYS A 149 15.57 6.40 -6.37
N SER A 150 15.46 5.47 -7.32
CA SER A 150 14.72 5.66 -8.56
C SER A 150 13.59 4.64 -8.59
N ILE A 151 12.40 5.08 -8.20
CA ILE A 151 11.21 4.22 -8.22
C ILE A 151 10.86 3.96 -9.69
N ARG A 152 10.83 2.68 -10.06
CA ARG A 152 10.49 2.22 -11.41
C ARG A 152 9.09 1.65 -11.48
N LYS A 153 8.59 1.07 -10.39
CA LYS A 153 7.23 0.52 -10.34
C LYS A 153 6.46 1.14 -9.21
N LEU A 154 5.26 1.60 -9.51
CA LEU A 154 4.37 2.22 -8.55
C LEU A 154 2.98 1.62 -8.74
N ASP A 155 2.49 0.94 -7.71
CA ASP A 155 1.12 0.42 -7.65
C ASP A 155 0.41 1.11 -6.50
N ILE A 156 -0.53 2.01 -6.80
CA ILE A 156 -1.23 2.83 -5.81
C ILE A 156 -2.73 2.68 -5.96
N SER A 157 -3.40 2.72 -4.81
CA SER A 157 -4.85 2.85 -4.76
C SER A 157 -5.26 4.31 -4.99
N ALA A 158 -6.11 4.55 -5.98
CA ALA A 158 -6.67 5.85 -6.32
C ALA A 158 -7.82 6.27 -5.38
N TYR A 159 -8.22 5.42 -4.43
CA TYR A 159 -9.31 5.65 -3.45
C TYR A 159 -9.26 7.01 -2.73
N PHE A 160 -8.08 7.65 -2.60
CA PHE A 160 -7.88 8.73 -1.61
C PHE A 160 -7.21 9.99 -2.13
N ALA A 161 -6.87 10.02 -3.42
CA ALA A 161 -6.27 11.19 -4.03
C ALA A 161 -7.33 11.92 -4.86
N GLY A 162 -7.89 13.00 -4.31
CA GLY A 162 -8.49 14.02 -5.17
C GLY A 162 -7.49 14.40 -6.28
N HIS A 163 -7.98 14.79 -7.46
CA HIS A 163 -7.16 15.02 -8.66
C HIS A 163 -5.86 15.80 -8.38
N GLU A 164 -5.93 16.88 -7.59
CA GLU A 164 -4.77 17.70 -7.21
C GLU A 164 -3.69 16.91 -6.47
N ARG A 165 -4.08 15.97 -5.60
CA ARG A 165 -3.13 15.16 -4.84
C ARG A 165 -2.46 14.12 -5.71
N LEU A 166 -3.22 13.43 -6.57
CA LEU A 166 -2.66 12.42 -7.48
C LEU A 166 -1.68 13.08 -8.46
N ARG A 167 -2.05 14.26 -8.96
CA ARG A 167 -1.20 15.08 -9.80
C ARG A 167 0.08 15.51 -9.08
N GLY A 168 -0.05 16.18 -7.94
CA GLY A 168 1.11 16.60 -7.15
C GLY A 168 2.03 15.43 -6.78
N PHE A 169 1.45 14.24 -6.61
CA PHE A 169 2.18 13.00 -6.33
C PHE A 169 3.02 12.56 -7.51
N LEU A 170 2.42 12.45 -8.69
CA LEU A 170 3.10 11.99 -9.89
C LEU A 170 4.05 13.04 -10.50
N GLU A 171 3.91 14.31 -10.15
CA GLU A 171 4.82 15.39 -10.53
C GLU A 171 6.12 15.42 -9.71
N LEU A 172 6.22 14.64 -8.62
CA LEU A 172 7.42 14.59 -7.79
C LEU A 172 8.66 14.24 -8.65
N PRO A 173 9.78 14.99 -8.55
CA PRO A 173 10.96 14.77 -9.39
C PRO A 173 11.51 13.34 -9.31
N GLY A 174 11.42 12.74 -8.13
CA GLY A 174 11.84 11.36 -7.85
C GLY A 174 11.03 10.26 -8.54
N LEU A 175 9.86 10.59 -9.11
CA LEU A 175 8.99 9.67 -9.80
C LEU A 175 9.12 9.72 -11.34
N ARG A 176 10.01 10.57 -11.87
CA ARG A 176 10.29 10.62 -13.32
C ARG A 176 10.87 9.31 -13.89
N SER A 177 11.38 8.44 -13.02
CA SER A 177 11.91 7.11 -13.35
C SER A 177 10.85 5.99 -13.41
N ILE A 178 9.57 6.30 -13.18
CA ILE A 178 8.51 5.31 -13.26
C ILE A 178 8.42 4.74 -14.68
N GLN A 179 8.46 3.41 -14.74
CA GLN A 179 8.31 2.58 -15.93
C GLN A 179 6.99 1.81 -15.90
N ASP A 180 6.57 1.35 -14.72
CA ASP A 180 5.33 0.63 -14.49
C ASP A 180 4.44 1.41 -13.50
N LEU A 181 3.26 1.85 -13.95
CA LEU A 181 2.27 2.51 -13.08
C LEU A 181 0.98 1.69 -13.05
N THR A 182 0.57 1.26 -11.87
CA THR A 182 -0.73 0.64 -11.62
C THR A 182 -1.56 1.55 -10.72
N LEU A 183 -2.76 1.88 -11.18
CA LEU A 183 -3.75 2.62 -10.42
C LEU A 183 -4.91 1.70 -10.11
N ARG A 184 -5.32 1.64 -8.85
CA ARG A 184 -6.45 0.84 -8.41
C ARG A 184 -7.56 1.75 -7.91
N GLY A 185 -8.57 1.96 -8.72
CA GLY A 185 -9.72 2.80 -8.38
C GLY A 185 -10.72 2.11 -7.46
N SER A 186 -11.49 2.95 -6.79
CA SER A 186 -12.90 2.72 -6.48
C SER A 186 -13.66 4.01 -6.66
N ASP A 187 -14.97 3.89 -6.77
CA ASP A 187 -16.03 4.84 -6.48
C ASP A 187 -15.55 6.31 -6.34
N GLY A 188 -15.76 7.12 -7.39
CA GLY A 188 -15.60 8.58 -7.34
C GLY A 188 -14.30 9.18 -7.87
N THR A 189 -13.48 8.42 -8.63
CA THR A 189 -12.20 8.90 -9.18
C THR A 189 -12.25 9.50 -10.59
N ASP A 190 -13.43 9.58 -11.22
CA ASP A 190 -13.52 9.82 -12.67
C ASP A 190 -12.82 11.10 -13.13
N GLY A 191 -13.05 12.23 -12.43
CA GLY A 191 -12.40 13.50 -12.77
C GLY A 191 -10.87 13.49 -12.55
N ALA A 192 -10.39 12.74 -11.56
CA ALA A 192 -8.96 12.61 -11.31
C ALA A 192 -8.25 11.75 -12.35
N LEU A 193 -8.91 10.69 -12.81
CA LEU A 193 -8.41 9.85 -13.89
C LEU A 193 -8.43 10.58 -15.23
N GLU A 194 -9.48 11.36 -15.51
CA GLU A 194 -9.56 12.20 -16.72
C GLU A 194 -8.39 13.18 -16.79
N GLU A 195 -8.17 13.98 -15.74
CA GLU A 195 -7.04 14.90 -15.69
C GLU A 195 -5.71 14.17 -15.81
N LEU A 196 -5.58 13.01 -15.15
CA LEU A 196 -4.36 12.22 -15.26
C LEU A 196 -4.10 11.74 -16.69
N PHE A 197 -5.11 11.25 -17.42
CA PHE A 197 -4.95 10.84 -18.81
C PHE A 197 -4.53 12.02 -19.69
N LEU A 198 -5.14 13.20 -19.49
CA LEU A 198 -4.72 14.43 -20.17
C LEU A 198 -3.27 14.80 -19.85
N GLN A 199 -2.81 14.64 -18.61
CA GLN A 199 -1.40 14.86 -18.27
C GLN A 199 -0.48 13.81 -18.92
N LEU A 200 -0.91 12.55 -18.98
CA LEU A 200 -0.15 11.47 -19.59
C LEU A 200 0.00 11.63 -21.11
N GLU A 201 -0.88 12.37 -21.80
CA GLU A 201 -0.68 12.79 -23.20
C GLU A 201 0.60 13.64 -23.35
N THR A 202 0.99 14.39 -22.31
CA THR A 202 2.15 15.27 -22.32
C THR A 202 3.48 14.48 -22.28
N PRO A 203 4.42 14.69 -23.22
CA PRO A 203 5.69 13.95 -23.27
C PRO A 203 6.54 14.05 -21.98
N SER A 204 6.52 15.22 -21.35
CA SER A 204 7.33 15.52 -20.15
C SER A 204 6.82 14.88 -18.86
N PHE A 205 5.56 14.46 -18.81
CA PHE A 205 4.95 13.84 -17.65
C PHE A 205 5.23 12.34 -17.67
N LEU A 206 5.86 11.79 -16.63
CA LEU A 206 6.32 10.40 -16.56
C LEU A 206 6.99 9.92 -17.88
N PRO A 207 8.12 10.53 -18.27
CA PRO A 207 8.71 10.34 -19.60
C PRO A 207 9.17 8.92 -19.88
N LEU A 208 9.42 8.12 -18.83
CA LEU A 208 9.91 6.74 -18.91
C LEU A 208 8.83 5.66 -18.75
N LEU A 209 7.54 6.04 -18.74
CA LEU A 209 6.43 5.10 -18.55
C LEU A 209 6.30 4.15 -19.75
N GLU A 210 6.48 2.85 -19.50
CA GLU A 210 6.38 1.76 -20.48
C GLU A 210 5.15 0.87 -20.27
N SER A 211 4.64 0.79 -19.04
CA SER A 211 3.47 -0.02 -18.68
C SER A 211 2.51 0.78 -17.82
N PHE A 212 1.23 0.74 -18.18
CA PHE A 212 0.18 1.43 -17.44
C PHE A 212 -1.02 0.53 -17.23
N ALA A 213 -1.46 0.41 -15.98
CA ALA A 213 -2.56 -0.44 -15.59
C ALA A 213 -3.57 0.33 -14.76
N VAL A 214 -4.85 0.16 -15.07
CA VAL A 214 -5.96 0.77 -14.35
C VAL A 214 -6.91 -0.35 -13.95
N HIS A 215 -7.05 -0.60 -12.65
CA HIS A 215 -7.85 -1.68 -12.09
C HIS A 215 -8.97 -1.13 -11.22
N GLY A 216 -10.09 -1.86 -11.14
CA GLY A 216 -11.17 -1.55 -10.19
C GLY A 216 -11.91 -0.25 -10.47
N CYS A 217 -11.71 0.33 -11.66
CA CYS A 217 -12.47 1.51 -12.05
C CYS A 217 -13.89 1.12 -12.42
N GLU A 218 -14.82 1.96 -11.95
CA GLU A 218 -16.21 1.89 -12.36
C GLU A 218 -16.35 2.22 -13.86
N PHE A 219 -17.51 1.96 -14.46
CA PHE A 219 -17.78 2.14 -15.90
C PHE A 219 -17.62 3.59 -16.42
N LEU A 220 -17.21 4.53 -15.57
CA LEU A 220 -17.11 5.96 -15.83
C LEU A 220 -15.68 6.43 -16.17
N ILE A 221 -14.79 5.51 -16.54
CA ILE A 221 -13.50 5.91 -17.11
C ILE A 221 -13.77 6.70 -18.40
N PRO A 222 -13.21 7.90 -18.58
CA PRO A 222 -13.33 8.68 -19.81
C PRO A 222 -12.55 7.99 -20.93
N LEU A 223 -13.14 6.96 -21.55
CA LEU A 223 -12.54 6.17 -22.62
C LEU A 223 -11.97 7.02 -23.77
N PRO A 224 -12.60 8.15 -24.18
CA PRO A 224 -11.98 9.06 -25.15
C PRO A 224 -10.60 9.59 -24.70
N ALA A 225 -10.47 9.99 -23.43
CA ALA A 225 -9.20 10.45 -22.88
C ALA A 225 -8.17 9.32 -22.80
N VAL A 226 -8.60 8.10 -22.47
CA VAL A 226 -7.73 6.91 -22.51
C VAL A 226 -7.22 6.67 -23.94
N VAL A 227 -8.08 6.70 -24.95
CA VAL A 227 -7.68 6.50 -26.35
C VAL A 227 -6.67 7.55 -26.79
N ASN A 228 -6.94 8.83 -26.52
CA ASN A 228 -6.03 9.94 -26.87
C ASN A 228 -4.66 9.77 -26.19
N MET A 229 -4.66 9.47 -24.89
CA MET A 229 -3.44 9.20 -24.12
C MET A 229 -2.63 8.05 -24.70
N LEU A 230 -3.26 6.92 -25.03
CA LEU A 230 -2.58 5.76 -25.59
C LEU A 230 -2.01 6.04 -26.97
N GLN A 231 -2.73 6.76 -27.82
CA GLN A 231 -2.26 7.20 -29.14
C GLN A 231 -1.04 8.10 -29.00
N ALA A 232 -1.14 9.16 -28.20
CA ALA A 232 -0.03 10.09 -27.94
C ALA A 232 1.23 9.37 -27.43
N ARG A 233 1.07 8.36 -26.56
CA ARG A 233 2.17 7.56 -26.01
C ARG A 233 2.79 6.56 -26.98
N THR A 234 2.00 6.04 -27.92
CA THR A 234 2.47 5.06 -28.92
C THR A 234 3.21 5.77 -30.07
N GLU A 235 2.75 6.98 -30.41
CA GLU A 235 3.27 7.83 -31.50
C GLU A 235 4.50 8.67 -31.11
N ARG A 236 5.00 8.52 -29.88
CA ARG A 236 6.19 9.25 -29.41
C ARG A 236 7.39 9.10 -30.33
N ALA A 237 8.18 10.18 -30.38
CA ALA A 237 9.38 10.27 -31.21
C ALA A 237 10.43 9.21 -30.86
N GLU A 238 11.31 8.91 -31.81
CA GLU A 238 12.42 8.00 -31.58
C GLU A 238 13.34 8.52 -30.46
N GLY A 239 13.57 7.70 -29.44
CA GLY A 239 14.34 8.06 -28.24
C GLY A 239 13.49 8.37 -27.00
N GLU A 240 12.18 8.56 -27.15
CA GLU A 240 11.26 8.65 -26.01
C GLU A 240 10.73 7.26 -25.63
N ALA A 241 10.44 7.04 -24.34
CA ALA A 241 9.83 5.79 -23.92
C ALA A 241 8.40 5.71 -24.46
N LYS A 242 8.15 4.66 -25.25
CA LYS A 242 6.83 4.31 -25.76
C LYS A 242 6.11 3.44 -24.75
N LEU A 243 4.80 3.62 -24.64
CA LEU A 243 3.98 2.69 -23.88
C LEU A 243 3.92 1.36 -24.64
N ARG A 244 4.27 0.28 -23.96
CA ARG A 244 4.35 -1.08 -24.51
C ARG A 244 3.25 -1.99 -23.98
N SER A 245 2.71 -1.66 -22.81
CA SER A 245 1.68 -2.45 -22.15
C SER A 245 0.61 -1.53 -21.56
N PHE A 246 -0.65 -1.85 -21.84
CA PHE A 246 -1.79 -1.22 -21.22
C PHE A 246 -2.75 -2.27 -20.69
N GLN A 247 -3.14 -2.15 -19.42
CA GLN A 247 -4.12 -3.04 -18.80
C GLN A 247 -5.30 -2.24 -18.28
N LEU A 248 -6.51 -2.69 -18.61
CA LEU A 248 -7.75 -2.11 -18.13
C LEU A 248 -8.62 -3.23 -17.54
N LEU A 249 -8.77 -3.23 -16.23
CA LEU A 249 -9.61 -4.21 -15.52
C LEU A 249 -10.85 -3.52 -14.98
N PHE A 250 -11.99 -3.82 -15.61
CA PHE A 250 -13.31 -3.39 -15.15
C PHE A 250 -13.83 -4.30 -14.03
N GLY A 251 -14.51 -3.68 -13.06
CA GLY A 251 -15.19 -4.37 -11.97
C GLY A 251 -14.44 -4.22 -10.65
N GLY A 252 -15.06 -3.50 -9.72
CA GLY A 252 -14.71 -3.55 -8.30
C GLY A 252 -15.34 -4.75 -7.60
N ASP A 253 -14.89 -5.03 -6.39
CA ASP A 253 -15.51 -6.01 -5.48
C ASP A 253 -16.86 -5.43 -4.99
N TYR A 254 -17.86 -5.44 -5.86
CA TYR A 254 -19.18 -4.88 -5.59
C TYR A 254 -19.99 -5.81 -4.68
N SER A 255 -19.73 -5.75 -3.38
CA SER A 255 -20.63 -6.33 -2.38
C SER A 255 -21.93 -5.52 -2.19
N ASN A 256 -22.06 -4.36 -2.85
CA ASN A 256 -23.03 -3.31 -2.46
C ASN A 256 -24.27 -3.19 -3.36
N GLY A 257 -24.64 -4.23 -4.10
CA GLY A 257 -26.02 -4.38 -4.61
C GLY A 257 -26.47 -3.41 -5.71
N TRP A 258 -25.58 -2.96 -6.59
CA TRP A 258 -25.97 -2.22 -7.80
C TRP A 258 -26.59 -3.17 -8.82
N GLU A 259 -27.88 -3.50 -8.66
CA GLU A 259 -28.64 -4.46 -9.45
C GLU A 259 -28.50 -4.31 -10.99
N ASP A 260 -28.45 -5.46 -11.66
CA ASP A 260 -28.45 -5.90 -13.07
C ASP A 260 -28.85 -4.96 -14.23
N ALA A 261 -29.36 -3.74 -14.00
CA ALA A 261 -30.08 -2.97 -15.01
C ALA A 261 -29.20 -2.12 -15.96
N GLN A 262 -27.89 -1.99 -15.75
CA GLN A 262 -27.02 -1.12 -16.58
C GLN A 262 -25.98 -1.83 -17.44
N ILE A 263 -25.74 -3.14 -17.25
CA ILE A 263 -24.67 -3.85 -17.97
C ILE A 263 -25.13 -4.28 -19.37
N ASP A 264 -26.41 -4.62 -19.54
CA ASP A 264 -26.96 -5.05 -20.84
C ASP A 264 -27.05 -3.94 -21.89
N ASN A 265 -26.83 -2.69 -21.48
CA ASN A 265 -26.73 -1.53 -22.37
C ASN A 265 -25.36 -0.84 -22.21
N LEU A 266 -24.26 -1.60 -22.37
CA LEU A 266 -23.02 -0.94 -22.80
C LEU A 266 -23.35 -0.19 -24.09
N ASP A 267 -23.41 1.14 -24.00
CA ASP A 267 -23.68 2.02 -25.14
C ASP A 267 -22.75 1.61 -26.29
N ALA A 268 -23.28 1.56 -27.51
CA ALA A 268 -22.47 1.34 -28.73
C ALA A 268 -21.26 2.30 -28.79
N SER A 269 -21.38 3.49 -28.16
CA SER A 269 -20.27 4.41 -27.94
C SER A 269 -19.11 3.81 -27.12
N VAL A 270 -19.41 3.12 -26.01
CA VAL A 270 -18.40 2.47 -25.14
C VAL A 270 -17.70 1.35 -25.88
N GLU A 271 -18.46 0.45 -26.51
CA GLU A 271 -17.89 -0.67 -27.27
C GLU A 271 -17.03 -0.16 -28.45
N MET A 272 -17.45 0.92 -29.11
CA MET A 272 -16.64 1.58 -30.13
C MET A 272 -15.29 2.06 -29.57
N GLN A 273 -15.25 2.69 -28.39
CA GLN A 273 -13.98 3.15 -27.80
C GLN A 273 -13.10 1.97 -27.36
N LEU A 274 -13.68 0.92 -26.77
CA LEU A 274 -12.92 -0.30 -26.42
C LEU A 274 -12.29 -0.94 -27.65
N ASN A 275 -13.01 -0.97 -28.78
CA ASN A 275 -12.47 -1.47 -30.04
C ASN A 275 -11.35 -0.58 -30.60
N LYS A 276 -11.41 0.75 -30.40
CA LYS A 276 -10.27 1.62 -30.71
C LYS A 276 -9.05 1.29 -29.87
N ILE A 277 -9.22 1.08 -28.56
CA ILE A 277 -8.13 0.68 -27.66
C ILE A 277 -7.52 -0.64 -28.13
N ARG A 278 -8.35 -1.67 -28.39
CA ARG A 278 -7.89 -2.97 -28.91
C ARG A 278 -7.15 -2.85 -30.24
N GLY A 279 -7.58 -1.92 -31.11
CA GLY A 279 -6.93 -1.65 -32.40
C GLY A 279 -5.47 -1.19 -32.28
N LEU A 280 -5.08 -0.61 -31.14
CA LEU A 280 -3.69 -0.18 -30.90
C LEU A 280 -2.71 -1.35 -30.72
N ASP A 281 -3.19 -2.59 -30.50
CA ASP A 281 -2.34 -3.78 -30.49
C ASP A 281 -1.61 -3.99 -31.83
N SER A 282 -2.25 -3.62 -32.93
CA SER A 282 -1.63 -3.61 -34.26
C SER A 282 -0.46 -2.63 -34.39
N GLN A 283 -0.34 -1.66 -33.48
CA GLN A 283 0.76 -0.69 -33.42
C GLN A 283 1.89 -1.10 -32.45
N GLY A 284 1.80 -2.33 -31.90
CA GLY A 284 2.80 -2.87 -30.98
C GLY A 284 2.56 -2.57 -29.50
N LEU A 285 1.41 -1.96 -29.16
CA LEU A 285 0.99 -1.78 -27.76
C LEU A 285 0.25 -3.03 -27.28
N LYS A 286 0.81 -3.80 -26.35
CA LYS A 286 0.10 -4.94 -25.75
C LYS A 286 -1.08 -4.43 -24.92
N VAL A 287 -2.29 -4.64 -25.42
CA VAL A 287 -3.54 -4.24 -24.75
C VAL A 287 -4.21 -5.45 -24.11
N ASP A 288 -4.45 -5.37 -22.80
CA ASP A 288 -5.22 -6.37 -22.04
C ASP A 288 -6.42 -5.69 -21.39
N ILE A 289 -7.60 -5.93 -21.95
CA ILE A 289 -8.87 -5.40 -21.41
C ILE A 289 -9.64 -6.59 -20.83
N GLN A 290 -9.73 -6.61 -19.52
CA GLN A 290 -10.45 -7.63 -18.78
C GLN A 290 -11.69 -7.01 -18.15
N SER A 291 -12.79 -7.74 -18.25
CA SER A 291 -14.01 -7.39 -17.54
C SER A 291 -14.32 -8.49 -16.54
N ASN A 292 -14.30 -8.15 -15.25
CA ASN A 292 -14.48 -9.14 -14.18
C ASN A 292 -15.97 -9.46 -13.93
N PHE A 293 -16.80 -9.48 -14.98
CA PHE A 293 -18.22 -9.80 -14.89
C PHE A 293 -18.50 -11.26 -14.48
N LYS A 294 -17.49 -12.14 -14.57
CA LYS A 294 -17.67 -13.57 -14.25
C LYS A 294 -17.91 -13.83 -12.76
N PHE A 295 -17.44 -12.96 -11.86
CA PHE A 295 -17.75 -13.06 -10.42
C PHE A 295 -19.23 -12.71 -10.13
N TRP A 296 -19.83 -11.88 -10.98
CA TRP A 296 -21.21 -11.43 -10.86
C TRP A 296 -22.23 -12.53 -11.18
N ASN A 297 -22.06 -13.25 -12.30
CA ASN A 297 -23.03 -14.28 -12.72
C ASN A 297 -23.14 -15.48 -11.75
N SER A 298 -22.16 -15.72 -10.88
CA SER A 298 -22.26 -16.75 -9.83
C SER A 298 -23.12 -16.36 -8.64
N TYR A 299 -23.39 -15.06 -8.43
CA TYR A 299 -24.22 -14.54 -7.34
C TYR A 299 -25.69 -14.32 -7.74
N ILE A 300 -25.99 -14.29 -9.04
CA ILE A 300 -27.29 -13.89 -9.61
C ILE A 300 -28.25 -15.07 -9.87
N ASP A 301 -27.84 -16.31 -9.58
CA ASP A 301 -28.77 -17.45 -9.58
C ASP A 301 -29.17 -17.84 -8.14
N PRO A 302 -30.19 -17.20 -7.55
CA PRO A 302 -30.73 -17.61 -6.25
C PRO A 302 -31.39 -19.02 -6.30
N ASN A 303 -31.59 -19.60 -7.49
CA ASN A 303 -32.10 -20.96 -7.67
C ASN A 303 -30.99 -22.00 -7.87
N ARG A 304 -29.72 -21.61 -7.97
CA ARG A 304 -28.57 -22.53 -7.83
C ARG A 304 -28.39 -22.87 -6.35
N SER A 305 -29.33 -23.67 -5.85
CA SER A 305 -29.21 -24.32 -4.55
C SER A 305 -27.82 -24.95 -4.43
N HIS A 306 -27.07 -24.53 -3.42
CA HIS A 306 -25.93 -25.28 -2.90
C HIS A 306 -26.44 -26.66 -2.42
N SER A 307 -26.58 -27.57 -3.37
CA SER A 307 -26.89 -28.99 -3.16
C SER A 307 -25.90 -29.86 -3.92
N GLN A 308 -24.60 -29.53 -3.84
CA GLN A 308 -23.55 -30.52 -4.05
C GLN A 308 -22.53 -30.39 -2.93
N GLY A 309 -22.45 -31.47 -2.14
CA GLY A 309 -21.82 -31.52 -0.85
C GLY A 309 -20.31 -31.45 -0.86
N TYR A 310 -19.78 -30.85 0.21
CA TYR A 310 -18.50 -31.26 0.77
C TYR A 310 -18.64 -32.69 1.30
N ALA A 311 -18.35 -33.67 0.45
CA ALA A 311 -18.09 -35.03 0.86
C ALA A 311 -16.66 -35.38 0.45
N GLY A 312 -15.79 -35.53 1.45
CA GLY A 312 -14.58 -36.35 1.34
C GLY A 312 -13.29 -35.60 1.02
N LEU A 313 -12.62 -35.12 2.06
CA LEU A 313 -11.15 -35.16 2.17
C LEU A 313 -10.78 -35.58 3.59
N ASP A 314 -11.00 -36.87 3.87
CA ASP A 314 -10.20 -37.64 4.82
C ASP A 314 -9.19 -38.44 4.00
N ARG A 315 -7.92 -38.06 4.10
CA ARG A 315 -6.72 -38.92 4.18
C ARG A 315 -5.44 -38.08 4.13
#